data_AF-A0A258GUU2-F1
#
_entry.id   AF-A0A258GUU2-F1
#
_cell.length_a   1.000
_cell.length_b   1.000
_cell.length_c   1.000
_cell.angle_alpha   90.00
_cell.angle_beta   90.00
_cell.angle_gamma   90.00
#
_symmetry.space_group_name_H-M   'P 1'
#
loop_
_entity.id
_entity.type
_entity.pdbx_description
1 polymer ?
#
loop_
_entity_poly.entity_id
_entity_poly.type
_entity_poly.pdbx_seq_one_letter_code
_entity_poly.pdbx_strand_id
1 'polypeptide(L)'
;MRYRDLALASVVAMMAPVAMAQKIPSAEAGVAPLAFDAFAAPAPSVTVAPGGVAWIEQIIPVYAVRLIDPAKQRPRPSTDGLPAGALLFGYQLSTGMAYCPPLNPEKSFKRVQCFRDLDNDMKFDAGYVSDGHDADNRYFSSFLRTIAAVPKYRYERVSGDLMPTAKGSVIYHDMKDGAPRFKLRIDNETLENVHACDVTAPGACTIFGVHIRYEAAPQGALAITFDGALTQRALDILNARDPLKT
;
A
#
# COMPACT_ATOMS: atom_id res chain seq x y z
N MET A 1 24.79 65.70 37.20
CA MET A 1 24.09 64.78 36.28
C MET A 1 25.13 64.01 35.48
N ARG A 2 25.26 62.70 35.71
CA ARG A 2 26.07 61.78 34.92
C ARG A 2 25.28 60.47 34.81
N TYR A 3 24.78 60.17 33.62
CA TYR A 3 24.21 58.86 33.31
C TYR A 3 25.36 57.88 33.10
N ARG A 4 25.31 56.75 33.79
CA ARG A 4 26.21 55.61 33.59
C ARG A 4 25.43 54.54 32.84
N ASP A 5 25.84 54.28 31.61
CA ASP A 5 25.36 53.18 30.77
C ASP A 5 25.71 51.83 31.40
N LEU A 6 24.71 50.97 31.57
CA LEU A 6 24.87 49.56 31.90
C LEU A 6 24.42 48.75 30.68
N ALA A 7 25.39 48.19 29.96
CA ALA A 7 25.18 47.30 28.85
C ALA A 7 24.60 45.96 29.33
N LEU A 8 23.42 45.59 28.83
CA LEU A 8 22.83 44.27 28.98
C LEU A 8 23.44 43.33 27.93
N ALA A 9 24.26 42.38 28.36
CA ALA A 9 24.75 41.30 27.50
C ALA A 9 23.73 40.15 27.49
N SER A 10 22.93 40.06 26.43
CA SER A 10 22.03 38.92 26.20
C SER A 10 22.82 37.74 25.64
N VAL A 11 23.10 36.75 26.49
CA VAL A 11 23.62 35.44 26.06
C VAL A 11 22.45 34.65 25.46
N VAL A 12 22.30 34.71 24.13
CA VAL A 12 21.44 33.77 23.39
C VAL A 12 22.20 32.45 23.32
N ALA A 13 21.88 31.54 24.25
CA ALA A 13 22.33 30.17 24.16
C ALA A 13 21.69 29.53 22.92
N MET A 14 22.48 29.36 21.86
CA MET A 14 22.12 28.58 20.68
C MET A 14 21.91 27.12 21.10
N MET A 15 20.66 26.72 21.36
CA MET A 15 20.29 25.32 21.39
C MET A 15 20.33 24.79 19.95
N ALA A 16 21.46 24.22 19.56
CA ALA A 16 21.52 23.42 18.34
C ALA A 16 20.57 22.21 18.52
N PRO A 17 19.68 21.92 17.56
CA PRO A 17 18.92 20.69 17.60
C PRO A 17 19.90 19.52 17.48
N VAL A 18 20.03 18.76 18.57
CA VAL A 18 20.72 17.46 18.53
C VAL A 18 19.85 16.58 17.65
N ALA A 19 20.22 16.43 16.39
CA ALA A 19 19.64 15.42 15.52
C ALA A 19 19.95 14.06 16.16
N MET A 20 18.98 13.54 16.92
CA MET A 20 19.02 12.18 17.44
C MET A 20 19.21 11.27 16.22
N ALA A 21 20.38 10.63 16.10
CA ALA A 21 20.64 9.63 15.09
C ALA A 21 19.65 8.48 15.32
N GLN A 22 18.51 8.53 14.64
CA GLN A 22 17.47 7.52 14.77
C GLN A 22 18.03 6.21 14.21
N LYS A 23 18.15 5.19 15.07
CA LYS A 23 18.66 3.89 14.67
C LYS A 23 17.66 3.24 13.70
N ILE A 24 18.02 3.19 12.43
CA ILE A 24 17.19 2.54 11.41
C ILE A 24 17.36 1.03 11.53
N PRO A 25 16.29 0.26 11.71
CA PRO A 25 16.37 -1.19 11.82
C PRO A 25 16.84 -1.84 10.50
N SER A 26 17.56 -2.95 10.60
CA SER A 26 18.05 -3.69 9.42
C SER A 26 16.96 -4.47 8.70
N ALA A 27 15.80 -4.63 9.32
CA ALA A 27 14.60 -5.21 8.73
C ALA A 27 13.36 -4.48 9.26
N GLU A 28 12.39 -4.21 8.38
CA GLU A 28 11.11 -3.60 8.72
C GLU A 28 9.98 -4.39 8.05
N ALA A 29 8.91 -4.61 8.81
CA ALA A 29 7.61 -4.89 8.23
C ALA A 29 7.04 -3.58 7.67
N GLY A 30 6.24 -3.69 6.63
CA GLY A 30 5.51 -2.56 6.10
C GLY A 30 4.19 -2.97 5.47
N VAL A 31 3.51 -1.98 4.95
CA VAL A 31 2.21 -2.12 4.28
C VAL A 31 2.27 -1.32 3.00
N ALA A 32 1.82 -1.90 1.88
CA ALA A 32 1.61 -1.15 0.65
C ALA A 32 0.25 -0.44 0.77
N PRO A 33 0.19 0.90 0.84
CA PRO A 33 -1.09 1.60 0.87
C PRO A 33 -1.69 1.53 -0.55
N LEU A 34 -2.86 0.90 -0.67
CA LEU A 34 -3.53 0.69 -1.96
C LEU A 34 -4.86 1.46 -2.00
N ALA A 35 -5.41 1.61 -3.19
CA ALA A 35 -6.73 2.16 -3.43
C ALA A 35 -7.42 1.36 -4.53
N PHE A 36 -8.74 1.26 -4.45
CA PHE A 36 -9.53 0.91 -5.63
C PHE A 36 -9.52 2.11 -6.57
N ASP A 37 -9.15 1.88 -7.82
CA ASP A 37 -9.27 2.85 -8.89
C ASP A 37 -10.74 3.14 -9.19
N ALA A 38 -11.02 4.28 -9.81
CA ALA A 38 -12.36 4.61 -10.25
C ALA A 38 -12.85 3.56 -11.27
N PHE A 39 -14.03 3.01 -11.05
CA PHE A 39 -14.62 2.00 -11.93
C PHE A 39 -16.06 2.37 -12.26
N ALA A 40 -16.43 2.23 -13.54
CA ALA A 40 -17.83 2.31 -13.94
C ALA A 40 -18.57 1.15 -13.29
N ALA A 41 -19.57 1.43 -12.44
CA ALA A 41 -20.30 0.40 -11.72
C ALA A 41 -20.66 -0.77 -12.66
N PRO A 42 -20.54 -2.03 -12.19
CA PRO A 42 -20.88 -3.19 -13.01
C PRO A 42 -22.37 -3.14 -13.44
N ALA A 43 -22.81 -4.15 -14.18
CA ALA A 43 -24.22 -4.32 -14.54
C ALA A 43 -25.14 -3.95 -13.35
N PRO A 44 -26.27 -3.26 -13.59
CA PRO A 44 -27.04 -2.59 -12.54
C PRO A 44 -27.48 -3.53 -11.41
N SER A 45 -27.56 -4.83 -11.68
CA SER A 45 -27.69 -5.86 -10.65
C SER A 45 -26.86 -7.11 -10.97
N VAL A 46 -26.42 -7.81 -9.93
CA VAL A 46 -25.80 -9.15 -10.04
C VAL A 46 -26.42 -10.07 -8.99
N THR A 47 -26.58 -11.36 -9.33
CA THR A 47 -26.92 -12.40 -8.35
C THR A 47 -25.72 -13.33 -8.20
N VAL A 48 -25.25 -13.52 -6.97
CA VAL A 48 -24.02 -14.23 -6.68
C VAL A 48 -24.23 -15.29 -5.61
N ALA A 49 -23.79 -16.52 -5.88
CA ALA A 49 -23.77 -17.60 -4.89
C ALA A 49 -22.56 -17.46 -3.95
N PRO A 50 -22.58 -18.08 -2.75
CA PRO A 50 -21.42 -18.15 -1.86
C PRO A 50 -20.15 -18.60 -2.60
N GLY A 51 -19.05 -17.87 -2.42
CA GLY A 51 -17.77 -18.07 -3.12
C GLY A 51 -17.70 -17.45 -4.53
N GLY A 52 -18.81 -16.91 -5.04
CA GLY A 52 -18.86 -16.21 -6.32
C GLY A 52 -18.29 -14.80 -6.27
N VAL A 53 -17.78 -14.32 -7.41
CA VAL A 53 -17.30 -12.94 -7.56
C VAL A 53 -18.51 -12.02 -7.73
N ALA A 54 -18.72 -11.14 -6.77
CA ALA A 54 -19.78 -10.14 -6.78
C ALA A 54 -19.44 -9.01 -7.77
N TRP A 55 -18.22 -8.48 -7.73
CA TRP A 55 -17.70 -7.56 -8.74
C TRP A 55 -16.17 -7.56 -8.78
N ILE A 56 -15.62 -6.90 -9.80
CA ILE A 56 -14.18 -6.79 -10.06
C ILE A 56 -13.83 -5.31 -10.14
N GLU A 57 -12.67 -4.95 -9.60
CA GLU A 57 -12.14 -3.59 -9.62
C GLU A 57 -10.65 -3.60 -9.94
N GLN A 58 -10.14 -2.43 -10.32
CA GLN A 58 -8.71 -2.21 -10.44
C GLN A 58 -8.19 -1.66 -9.13
N ILE A 59 -7.01 -2.12 -8.73
CA ILE A 59 -6.32 -1.68 -7.53
C ILE A 59 -5.00 -1.04 -7.94
N ILE A 60 -4.74 0.15 -7.38
CA ILE A 60 -3.53 0.93 -7.62
C ILE A 60 -2.86 1.27 -6.28
N PRO A 61 -1.53 1.44 -6.25
CA PRO A 61 -0.86 1.97 -5.07
C PRO A 61 -1.18 3.46 -4.88
N VAL A 62 -1.28 3.90 -3.63
CA VAL A 62 -1.54 5.31 -3.29
C VAL A 62 -0.30 6.18 -3.53
N TYR A 63 0.88 5.64 -3.20
CA TYR A 63 2.14 6.33 -3.33
C TYR A 63 2.95 5.73 -4.46
N ALA A 64 3.41 6.57 -5.38
CA ALA A 64 4.29 6.16 -6.47
C ALA A 64 5.36 7.22 -6.74
N VAL A 65 6.49 6.75 -7.25
CA VAL A 65 7.62 7.57 -7.67
C VAL A 65 8.19 7.05 -8.98
N ARG A 66 8.89 7.91 -9.69
CA ARG A 66 9.65 7.55 -10.90
C ARG A 66 11.12 7.86 -10.68
N LEU A 67 11.99 6.90 -10.98
CA LEU A 67 13.43 7.14 -10.99
C LEU A 67 13.80 8.10 -12.12
N ILE A 68 14.55 9.16 -11.79
CA ILE A 68 15.15 10.06 -12.78
C ILE A 68 16.47 9.47 -13.27
N ASP A 69 17.27 8.93 -12.34
CA ASP A 69 18.55 8.31 -12.63
C ASP A 69 18.44 6.77 -12.59
N PRO A 70 19.20 6.04 -13.42
CA PRO A 70 19.19 4.58 -13.35
C PRO A 70 19.82 4.10 -12.03
N ALA A 71 19.14 3.17 -11.36
CA ALA A 71 19.67 2.51 -10.17
C ALA A 71 20.60 1.36 -10.57
N LYS A 72 21.76 1.28 -9.92
CA LYS A 72 22.73 0.22 -10.20
C LYS A 72 22.27 -1.09 -9.59
N GLN A 73 22.68 -2.19 -10.20
CA GLN A 73 22.54 -3.53 -9.63
C GLN A 73 23.18 -3.58 -8.23
N ARG A 74 22.50 -4.22 -7.28
CA ARG A 74 23.09 -4.54 -5.97
C ARG A 74 23.76 -5.91 -6.06
N PRO A 75 25.05 -6.04 -5.72
CA PRO A 75 25.72 -7.33 -5.80
C PRO A 75 25.36 -8.26 -4.63
N ARG A 76 25.05 -7.72 -3.44
CA ARG A 76 24.76 -8.49 -2.22
C ARG A 76 23.75 -7.81 -1.29
N PRO A 77 22.61 -8.47 -0.95
CA PRO A 77 22.00 -9.55 -1.71
C PRO A 77 21.80 -9.14 -3.18
N SER A 78 21.92 -10.09 -4.11
CA SER A 78 21.85 -9.77 -5.54
C SER A 78 20.43 -9.35 -5.94
N THR A 79 20.31 -8.19 -6.57
CA THR A 79 19.07 -7.70 -7.20
C THR A 79 19.41 -6.95 -8.48
N ASP A 80 18.53 -7.02 -9.47
CA ASP A 80 18.71 -6.30 -10.74
C ASP A 80 18.79 -4.78 -10.52
N GLY A 81 19.51 -4.10 -11.41
CA GLY A 81 19.45 -2.65 -11.51
C GLY A 81 18.13 -2.19 -12.11
N LEU A 82 17.78 -0.92 -11.93
CA LEU A 82 16.57 -0.32 -12.50
C LEU A 82 16.92 0.77 -13.51
N PRO A 83 16.26 0.82 -14.67
CA PRO A 83 16.50 1.89 -15.62
C PRO A 83 15.95 3.23 -15.12
N ALA A 84 16.45 4.33 -15.68
CA ALA A 84 15.77 5.62 -15.55
C ALA A 84 14.34 5.51 -16.10
N GLY A 85 13.41 6.23 -15.48
CA GLY A 85 11.99 6.16 -15.79
C GLY A 85 11.25 5.00 -15.12
N ALA A 86 11.94 4.10 -14.41
CA ALA A 86 11.29 3.01 -13.69
C ALA A 86 10.34 3.54 -12.61
N LEU A 87 9.15 2.95 -12.55
CA LEU A 87 8.12 3.27 -11.57
C LEU A 87 8.25 2.39 -10.34
N LEU A 88 8.14 3.01 -9.16
CA LEU A 88 8.20 2.34 -7.86
C LEU A 88 6.96 2.69 -7.05
N PHE A 89 6.38 1.72 -6.36
CA PHE A 89 5.29 1.94 -5.42
C PHE A 89 5.82 2.13 -4.01
N GLY A 90 5.12 2.95 -3.22
CA GLY A 90 5.44 3.22 -1.84
C GLY A 90 5.00 2.11 -0.89
N TYR A 91 5.87 1.81 0.06
CA TYR A 91 5.70 0.84 1.12
C TYR A 91 5.87 1.57 2.45
N GLN A 92 4.80 1.65 3.24
CA GLN A 92 4.79 2.31 4.53
C GLN A 92 5.49 1.43 5.56
N LEU A 93 6.59 1.93 6.11
CA LEU A 93 7.36 1.33 7.19
C LEU A 93 7.07 2.04 8.50
N SER A 94 7.52 1.42 9.60
CA SER A 94 7.42 2.03 10.94
C SER A 94 8.19 3.34 11.07
N THR A 95 9.25 3.52 10.28
CA THR A 95 10.14 4.68 10.36
C THR A 95 10.10 5.59 9.11
N GLY A 96 9.18 5.37 8.17
CA GLY A 96 9.04 6.19 6.96
C GLY A 96 8.52 5.42 5.76
N MET A 97 8.86 5.85 4.55
CA MET A 97 8.48 5.18 3.31
C MET A 97 9.70 4.51 2.66
N ALA A 98 9.51 3.33 2.11
CA ALA A 98 10.39 2.74 1.11
C ALA A 98 9.65 2.65 -0.23
N TYR A 99 10.39 2.56 -1.33
CA TYR A 99 9.84 2.51 -2.67
C TYR A 99 10.40 1.30 -3.42
N CYS A 100 9.52 0.41 -3.85
CA CYS A 100 9.88 -0.86 -4.48
C CYS A 100 9.37 -0.90 -5.93
N PRO A 101 10.10 -1.51 -6.88
CA PRO A 101 9.53 -1.81 -8.19
C PRO A 101 8.46 -2.90 -8.04
N PRO A 102 7.40 -2.90 -8.89
CA PRO A 102 6.43 -4.00 -8.94
C PRO A 102 7.10 -5.35 -9.13
N LEU A 103 6.61 -6.36 -8.42
CA LEU A 103 7.07 -7.74 -8.61
C LEU A 103 6.50 -8.29 -9.93
N ASN A 104 7.34 -8.97 -10.72
CA ASN A 104 6.84 -9.70 -11.88
C ASN A 104 6.29 -11.06 -11.41
N PRO A 105 4.97 -11.33 -11.51
CA PRO A 105 4.38 -12.58 -11.08
C PRO A 105 4.86 -13.80 -11.89
N GLU A 106 5.37 -13.59 -13.11
CA GLU A 106 5.86 -14.67 -13.98
C GLU A 106 7.31 -15.09 -13.66
N LYS A 107 8.03 -14.34 -12.81
CA LYS A 107 9.42 -14.66 -12.42
C LYS A 107 9.47 -15.41 -11.09
N SER A 108 10.18 -16.53 -11.08
CA SER A 108 10.31 -17.47 -9.95
C SER A 108 11.17 -16.95 -8.77
N PHE A 109 11.98 -15.90 -8.96
CA PHE A 109 12.73 -15.23 -7.88
C PHE A 109 12.38 -13.74 -7.80
N LYS A 110 11.92 -13.30 -6.62
CA LYS A 110 11.16 -12.05 -6.41
C LYS A 110 11.89 -10.97 -5.61
N ARG A 111 13.20 -11.14 -5.36
CA ARG A 111 13.93 -10.12 -4.59
C ARG A 111 14.13 -8.89 -5.45
N VAL A 112 13.58 -7.78 -4.99
CA VAL A 112 13.75 -6.48 -5.62
C VAL A 112 14.47 -5.55 -4.66
N GLN A 113 15.24 -4.63 -5.22
CA GLN A 113 15.80 -3.54 -4.45
C GLN A 113 14.73 -2.50 -4.23
N CYS A 114 14.45 -2.21 -2.97
CA CYS A 114 13.63 -1.08 -2.58
C CYS A 114 14.53 0.05 -2.11
N PHE A 115 14.10 1.29 -2.32
CA PHE A 115 14.87 2.48 -2.04
C PHE A 115 14.20 3.31 -0.96
N ARG A 116 15.01 4.05 -0.21
CA ARG A 116 14.52 4.96 0.81
C ARG A 116 15.31 6.25 0.78
N ASP A 117 14.59 7.33 1.00
CA ASP A 117 15.09 8.68 1.13
C ASP A 117 15.05 9.02 2.63
N LEU A 118 16.21 8.99 3.28
CA LEU A 118 16.31 9.15 4.73
C LEU A 118 16.27 10.63 5.17
N ASP A 119 16.73 11.54 4.30
CA ASP A 119 16.81 12.97 4.57
C ASP A 119 15.70 13.79 3.86
N ASN A 120 14.84 13.12 3.07
CA ASN A 120 13.73 13.68 2.31
C ASN A 120 14.19 14.75 1.29
N ASP A 121 15.39 14.57 0.71
CA ASP A 121 16.01 15.47 -0.27
C ASP A 121 15.65 15.14 -1.73
N MET A 122 14.66 14.26 -1.94
CA MET A 122 14.24 13.70 -3.23
C MET A 122 15.33 12.86 -3.91
N LYS A 123 16.24 12.29 -3.11
CA LYS A 123 17.23 11.32 -3.55
C LYS A 123 17.24 10.13 -2.61
N PHE A 124 17.19 8.95 -3.19
CA PHE A 124 17.38 7.74 -2.42
C PHE A 124 18.82 7.60 -1.98
N ASP A 125 19.05 7.35 -0.70
CA ASP A 125 20.37 7.20 -0.08
C ASP A 125 20.48 5.92 0.76
N ALA A 126 19.37 5.20 0.94
CA ALA A 126 19.33 3.86 1.50
C ALA A 126 18.57 2.87 0.62
N GLY A 127 18.92 1.58 0.74
CA GLY A 127 18.30 0.51 -0.01
C GLY A 127 18.05 -0.75 0.83
N TYR A 128 16.83 -1.25 0.74
CA TYR A 128 16.42 -2.55 1.24
C TYR A 128 16.40 -3.59 0.11
N VAL A 129 16.30 -4.85 0.50
CA VAL A 129 15.92 -5.95 -0.40
C VAL A 129 14.63 -6.56 0.13
N SER A 130 13.66 -6.79 -0.74
CA SER A 130 12.46 -7.53 -0.36
C SER A 130 12.82 -8.96 0.06
N ASP A 131 12.25 -9.43 1.17
CA ASP A 131 12.21 -10.84 1.49
C ASP A 131 10.98 -11.42 0.81
N GLY A 132 11.21 -12.32 -0.15
CA GLY A 132 10.15 -12.88 -0.98
C GLY A 132 9.61 -14.14 -0.33
N HIS A 133 8.34 -14.13 0.05
CA HIS A 133 7.51 -15.33 0.12
C HIS A 133 6.03 -14.92 0.09
N ASP A 134 5.51 -14.75 -1.12
CA ASP A 134 4.20 -15.23 -1.57
C ASP A 134 4.21 -15.18 -3.10
N ALA A 135 4.00 -16.33 -3.75
CA ALA A 135 4.37 -16.58 -5.14
C ALA A 135 3.55 -15.81 -6.18
N ASP A 136 2.50 -15.09 -5.78
CA ASP A 136 1.54 -14.54 -6.76
C ASP A 136 1.22 -13.04 -6.63
N ASN A 137 1.91 -12.33 -5.74
CA ASN A 137 1.62 -10.91 -5.48
C ASN A 137 2.51 -9.94 -6.25
N ARG A 138 1.89 -8.91 -6.84
CA ARG A 138 2.56 -7.81 -7.55
C ARG A 138 3.07 -6.69 -6.62
N TYR A 139 2.39 -6.47 -5.49
CA TYR A 139 2.63 -5.34 -4.57
C TYR A 139 3.05 -5.73 -3.15
N PHE A 140 2.97 -7.01 -2.80
CA PHE A 140 3.21 -7.46 -1.44
C PHE A 140 4.59 -8.10 -1.32
N SER A 141 5.41 -7.57 -0.41
CA SER A 141 6.55 -8.27 0.17
C SER A 141 6.34 -8.35 1.66
N SER A 142 6.54 -9.51 2.26
CA SER A 142 6.28 -9.70 3.69
C SER A 142 7.24 -8.89 4.57
N PHE A 143 8.47 -8.64 4.09
CA PHE A 143 9.50 -7.87 4.81
C PHE A 143 10.44 -7.13 3.87
N LEU A 144 10.89 -5.95 4.30
CA LEU A 144 12.07 -5.31 3.72
C LEU A 144 13.27 -5.56 4.64
N ARG A 145 14.37 -6.09 4.09
CA ARG A 145 15.57 -6.47 4.86
C ARG A 145 16.84 -5.85 4.31
N THR A 146 17.90 -5.94 5.11
CA THR A 146 19.28 -5.63 4.73
C THR A 146 19.44 -4.19 4.26
N ILE A 147 18.97 -3.22 5.06
CA ILE A 147 19.21 -1.81 4.75
C ILE A 147 20.71 -1.55 4.61
N ALA A 148 21.09 -0.90 3.51
CA ALA A 148 22.45 -0.44 3.28
C ALA A 148 22.42 0.93 2.59
N ALA A 149 23.50 1.69 2.75
CA ALA A 149 23.70 2.89 1.97
C ALA A 149 23.77 2.53 0.48
N VAL A 150 23.16 3.37 -0.36
CA VAL A 150 23.22 3.26 -1.82
C VAL A 150 23.76 4.57 -2.42
N PRO A 151 24.26 4.57 -3.67
CA PRO A 151 24.52 5.82 -4.37
C PRO A 151 23.25 6.68 -4.41
N LYS A 152 23.41 8.01 -4.36
CA LYS A 152 22.25 8.91 -4.43
C LYS A 152 21.56 8.80 -5.79
N TYR A 153 20.28 8.41 -5.81
CA TYR A 153 19.45 8.32 -7.02
C TYR A 153 18.29 9.30 -6.94
N ARG A 154 18.18 10.25 -7.88
CA ARG A 154 17.05 11.18 -7.90
C ARG A 154 15.78 10.48 -8.32
N TYR A 155 14.67 10.94 -7.76
CA TYR A 155 13.33 10.52 -8.15
C TYR A 155 12.37 11.70 -8.17
N GLU A 156 11.21 11.49 -8.80
CA GLU A 156 10.07 12.40 -8.73
C GLU A 156 8.86 11.64 -8.20
N ARG A 157 7.96 12.35 -7.49
CA ARG A 157 6.66 11.80 -7.11
C ARG A 157 5.76 11.76 -8.33
N VAL A 158 5.04 10.67 -8.50
CA VAL A 158 4.07 10.51 -9.58
C VAL A 158 2.75 10.00 -9.02
N SER A 159 1.70 10.12 -9.82
CA SER A 159 0.41 9.58 -9.45
C SER A 159 0.39 8.04 -9.56
N GLY A 160 -0.36 7.40 -8.67
CA GLY A 160 -0.45 5.95 -8.56
C GLY A 160 -1.12 5.26 -9.75
N ASP A 161 -1.95 5.98 -10.51
CA ASP A 161 -2.59 5.55 -11.75
C ASP A 161 -1.59 5.22 -12.88
N LEU A 162 -0.36 5.75 -12.81
CA LEU A 162 0.70 5.39 -13.76
C LEU A 162 1.30 4.00 -13.48
N MET A 163 1.06 3.43 -12.30
CA MET A 163 1.54 2.10 -11.94
C MET A 163 0.69 1.02 -12.62
N PRO A 164 1.23 -0.19 -12.85
CA PRO A 164 0.41 -1.30 -13.30
C PRO A 164 -0.78 -1.52 -12.37
N THR A 165 -1.98 -1.79 -12.88
CA THR A 165 -3.12 -2.10 -12.01
C THR A 165 -3.07 -3.57 -11.56
N ALA A 166 -3.47 -3.86 -10.33
CA ALA A 166 -3.81 -5.22 -9.88
C ALA A 166 -5.32 -5.46 -10.02
N LYS A 167 -5.73 -6.72 -10.17
CA LYS A 167 -7.14 -7.09 -10.23
C LYS A 167 -7.67 -7.34 -8.83
N GLY A 168 -8.58 -6.50 -8.33
CA GLY A 168 -9.38 -6.75 -7.14
C GLY A 168 -10.65 -7.54 -7.48
N SER A 169 -10.93 -8.63 -6.78
CA SER A 169 -12.22 -9.35 -6.86
C SER A 169 -12.88 -9.32 -5.50
N VAL A 170 -14.10 -8.78 -5.42
CA VAL A 170 -14.91 -8.86 -4.20
C VAL A 170 -15.78 -10.10 -4.29
N ILE A 171 -15.58 -11.02 -3.36
CA ILE A 171 -16.17 -12.36 -3.36
C ILE A 171 -17.22 -12.41 -2.27
N TYR A 172 -18.45 -12.74 -2.63
CA TYR A 172 -19.50 -12.94 -1.64
C TYR A 172 -19.21 -14.22 -0.84
N HIS A 173 -19.21 -14.09 0.49
CA HIS A 173 -18.91 -15.19 1.39
C HIS A 173 -20.21 -15.86 1.85
N ASP A 174 -21.02 -15.16 2.62
CA ASP A 174 -22.32 -15.60 3.13
C ASP A 174 -23.09 -14.42 3.76
N MET A 175 -24.29 -14.70 4.27
CA MET A 175 -25.06 -13.80 5.13
C MET A 175 -24.84 -14.18 6.59
N LYS A 176 -24.60 -13.19 7.46
CA LYS A 176 -24.58 -13.38 8.92
C LYS A 176 -25.28 -12.21 9.59
N ASP A 177 -26.18 -12.52 10.52
CA ASP A 177 -26.92 -11.51 11.32
C ASP A 177 -27.61 -10.45 10.44
N GLY A 178 -28.14 -10.86 9.28
CA GLY A 178 -28.84 -9.98 8.32
C GLY A 178 -27.94 -9.13 7.43
N ALA A 179 -26.61 -9.24 7.55
CA ALA A 179 -25.64 -8.52 6.74
C ALA A 179 -24.85 -9.47 5.81
N PRO A 180 -24.63 -9.09 4.53
CA PRO A 180 -23.75 -9.84 3.66
C PRO A 180 -22.29 -9.67 4.09
N ARG A 181 -21.49 -10.71 3.90
CA ARG A 181 -20.07 -10.71 4.18
C ARG A 181 -19.29 -11.02 2.92
N PHE A 182 -18.13 -10.39 2.78
CA PHE A 182 -17.31 -10.44 1.58
C PHE A 182 -15.84 -10.72 1.91
N LYS A 183 -15.14 -11.34 0.97
CA LYS A 183 -13.68 -11.44 0.95
C LYS A 183 -13.14 -10.60 -0.20
N LEU A 184 -11.96 -10.04 -0.02
CA LEU A 184 -11.23 -9.39 -1.11
C LEU A 184 -10.10 -10.30 -1.58
N ARG A 185 -10.04 -10.51 -2.90
CA ARG A 185 -8.90 -11.16 -3.55
C ARG A 185 -8.18 -10.14 -4.42
N ILE A 186 -6.87 -10.03 -4.29
CA ILE A 186 -6.03 -9.13 -5.09
C ILE A 186 -5.09 -9.99 -5.91
N ASP A 187 -5.14 -9.82 -7.23
CA ASP A 187 -4.56 -10.76 -8.18
C ASP A 187 -5.02 -12.20 -7.85
N ASN A 188 -4.11 -13.04 -7.36
CA ASN A 188 -4.41 -14.43 -6.98
C ASN A 188 -4.41 -14.67 -5.46
N GLU A 189 -4.11 -13.67 -4.64
CA GLU A 189 -4.12 -13.81 -3.18
C GLU A 189 -5.48 -13.41 -2.60
N THR A 190 -6.11 -14.34 -1.90
CA THR A 190 -7.30 -14.03 -1.11
C THR A 190 -6.86 -13.51 0.24
N LEU A 191 -7.24 -12.27 0.56
CA LEU A 191 -7.02 -11.73 1.89
C LEU A 191 -7.87 -12.53 2.88
N GLU A 192 -7.27 -12.97 3.99
CA GLU A 192 -7.92 -13.89 4.93
C GLU A 192 -9.14 -13.28 5.64
N ASN A 193 -9.21 -11.95 5.69
CA ASN A 193 -10.27 -11.23 6.39
C ASN A 193 -11.61 -11.31 5.65
N VAL A 194 -12.63 -11.76 6.37
CA VAL A 194 -14.03 -11.64 5.97
C VAL A 194 -14.57 -10.33 6.51
N HIS A 195 -15.02 -9.46 5.61
CA HIS A 195 -15.57 -8.15 5.92
C HIS A 195 -17.10 -8.21 5.90
N ALA A 196 -17.72 -7.93 7.04
CA ALA A 196 -19.16 -7.70 7.07
C ALA A 196 -19.49 -6.35 6.42
N CYS A 197 -20.62 -6.29 5.72
CA CYS A 197 -21.13 -5.03 5.20
C CYS A 197 -21.69 -4.17 6.35
N ASP A 198 -21.40 -2.88 6.34
CA ASP A 198 -21.92 -1.92 7.32
C ASP A 198 -23.36 -1.56 6.93
N VAL A 199 -24.35 -2.16 7.60
CA VAL A 199 -25.78 -1.97 7.30
C VAL A 199 -26.19 -0.52 7.57
N THR A 200 -26.65 0.17 6.53
CA THR A 200 -27.07 1.58 6.58
C THR A 200 -28.59 1.71 6.63
N ALA A 201 -29.32 0.74 6.08
CA ALA A 201 -30.77 0.61 6.14
C ALA A 201 -31.17 -0.86 5.86
N PRO A 202 -32.44 -1.26 6.10
CA PRO A 202 -32.90 -2.59 5.71
C PRO A 202 -32.65 -2.87 4.22
N GLY A 203 -31.88 -3.93 3.91
CA GLY A 203 -31.53 -4.30 2.54
C GLY A 203 -30.52 -3.35 1.86
N ALA A 204 -29.83 -2.50 2.62
CA ALA A 204 -28.79 -1.62 2.09
C ALA A 204 -27.59 -1.51 3.05
N CYS A 205 -26.39 -1.48 2.49
CA CYS A 205 -25.17 -1.42 3.28
C CYS A 205 -23.99 -0.81 2.52
N THR A 206 -22.92 -0.52 3.24
CA THR A 206 -21.64 -0.08 2.68
C THR A 206 -20.57 -1.14 2.89
N ILE A 207 -19.83 -1.47 1.84
CA ILE A 207 -18.69 -2.39 1.93
C ILE A 207 -17.55 -1.86 1.06
N PHE A 208 -16.36 -1.77 1.64
CA PHE A 208 -15.19 -1.17 0.97
C PHE A 208 -15.48 0.21 0.37
N GLY A 209 -16.36 1.02 0.98
CA GLY A 209 -16.79 2.32 0.45
C GLY A 209 -17.78 2.27 -0.71
N VAL A 210 -18.31 1.09 -1.07
CA VAL A 210 -19.36 0.90 -2.07
C VAL A 210 -20.72 0.82 -1.37
N HIS A 211 -21.67 1.66 -1.78
CA HIS A 211 -23.06 1.54 -1.36
C HIS A 211 -23.78 0.53 -2.24
N ILE A 212 -24.35 -0.49 -1.61
CA ILE A 212 -25.13 -1.53 -2.29
C ILE A 212 -26.50 -1.70 -1.66
N ARG A 213 -27.47 -2.08 -2.48
CA ARG A 213 -28.71 -2.72 -2.01
C ARG A 213 -28.59 -4.22 -2.21
N TYR A 214 -29.18 -4.98 -1.30
CA TYR A 214 -29.09 -6.42 -1.33
C TYR A 214 -30.37 -7.11 -0.89
N GLU A 215 -30.61 -8.28 -1.47
CA GLU A 215 -31.73 -9.17 -1.12
C GLU A 215 -31.23 -10.61 -1.09
N ALA A 216 -31.67 -11.37 -0.08
CA ALA A 216 -31.38 -12.79 0.00
C ALA A 216 -32.09 -13.53 -1.14
N ALA A 217 -31.35 -14.34 -1.88
CA ALA A 217 -31.86 -15.16 -2.97
C ALA A 217 -31.81 -16.66 -2.58
N PRO A 218 -32.48 -17.55 -3.35
CA PRO A 218 -32.48 -18.98 -3.07
C PRO A 218 -31.07 -19.57 -2.93
N GLN A 219 -30.96 -20.66 -2.16
CA GLN A 219 -29.70 -21.41 -1.97
C GLN A 219 -28.56 -20.56 -1.37
N GLY A 220 -28.91 -19.53 -0.59
CA GLY A 220 -27.95 -18.66 0.09
C GLY A 220 -27.27 -17.64 -0.83
N ALA A 221 -27.74 -17.50 -2.07
CA ALA A 221 -27.27 -16.46 -2.98
C ALA A 221 -27.67 -15.06 -2.51
N LEU A 222 -27.01 -14.05 -3.07
CA LEU A 222 -27.25 -12.64 -2.81
C LEU A 222 -27.53 -11.91 -4.12
N ALA A 223 -28.68 -11.26 -4.22
CA ALA A 223 -28.92 -10.26 -5.26
C ALA A 223 -28.35 -8.92 -4.78
N ILE A 224 -27.57 -8.25 -5.62
CA ILE A 224 -26.90 -6.98 -5.32
C ILE A 224 -27.28 -5.97 -6.40
N THR A 225 -27.59 -4.74 -6.00
CA THR A 225 -27.78 -3.58 -6.89
C THR A 225 -26.86 -2.46 -6.44
N PHE A 226 -26.17 -1.81 -7.39
CA PHE A 226 -25.21 -0.75 -7.11
C PHE A 226 -25.88 0.62 -7.22
N ASP A 227 -25.67 1.46 -6.22
CA ASP A 227 -26.19 2.83 -6.21
C ASP A 227 -25.13 3.81 -6.75
N GLY A 228 -25.22 4.14 -8.03
CA GLY A 228 -24.41 5.20 -8.67
C GLY A 228 -23.01 4.78 -9.15
N ALA A 229 -22.27 5.76 -9.70
CA ALA A 229 -20.89 5.58 -10.13
C ALA A 229 -19.95 5.57 -8.90
N LEU A 230 -18.93 4.72 -8.92
CA LEU A 230 -17.98 4.59 -7.83
C LEU A 230 -16.75 5.48 -8.07
N THR A 231 -16.40 6.29 -7.08
CA THR A 231 -15.16 7.06 -7.08
C THR A 231 -14.00 6.22 -6.58
N GLN A 232 -12.77 6.67 -6.88
CA GLN A 232 -11.57 6.13 -6.27
C GLN A 232 -11.69 6.18 -4.74
N ARG A 233 -11.23 5.12 -4.06
CA ARG A 233 -11.34 5.01 -2.61
C ARG A 233 -10.19 4.20 -2.02
N ALA A 234 -9.71 4.67 -0.87
CA ALA A 234 -8.59 4.04 -0.18
C ALA A 234 -8.96 2.62 0.25
N LEU A 235 -7.97 1.73 0.20
CA LEU A 235 -8.06 0.37 0.68
C LEU A 235 -6.99 0.17 1.75
N ASP A 236 -7.41 0.15 3.01
CA ASP A 236 -6.53 -0.16 4.12
C ASP A 236 -6.34 -1.67 4.22
N ILE A 237 -5.30 -2.18 3.55
CA ILE A 237 -4.87 -3.57 3.73
C ILE A 237 -3.91 -3.63 4.89
N LEU A 238 -4.40 -3.98 6.07
CA LEU A 238 -3.50 -4.47 7.09
C LEU A 238 -3.03 -5.86 6.63
N ASN A 239 -1.77 -5.97 6.22
CA ASN A 239 -1.10 -7.26 6.04
C ASN A 239 -1.01 -7.94 7.42
N ALA A 240 -2.09 -8.61 7.81
CA ALA A 240 -2.19 -9.37 9.05
C ALA A 240 -1.49 -10.72 8.91
N ARG A 241 -0.21 -10.72 8.53
CA ARG A 241 0.68 -11.82 8.88
C ARG A 241 1.60 -11.31 9.98
N ASP A 242 1.10 -11.41 11.21
CA ASP A 242 1.95 -11.32 12.40
C ASP A 242 2.89 -12.54 12.38
N PRO A 243 4.19 -12.39 12.08
CA PRO A 243 5.10 -13.52 11.97
C PRO A 243 5.50 -14.09 13.33
N LEU A 244 5.05 -13.46 14.44
CA LEU A 244 5.29 -13.95 15.78
C LEU A 244 4.30 -15.05 16.22
N LYS A 245 3.42 -15.50 15.30
CA LYS A 245 2.45 -16.59 15.54
C LYS A 245 2.74 -17.89 14.75
N THR A 246 4.00 -18.18 14.46
CA THR A 246 4.45 -19.53 14.03
C THR A 246 5.65 -19.98 14.83
#